data_AF-A0A924R8U4-F1
#
_entry.id   AF-A0A924R8U4-F1
#
_cell.length_a   1.000
_cell.length_b   1.000
_cell.length_c   1.000
_cell.angle_alpha   90.00
_cell.angle_beta   90.00
_cell.angle_gamma   90.00
#
_symmetry.space_group_name_H-M   'P 1'
#
loop_
_entity.id
_entity.type
_entity.pdbx_description
1 polymer ?
#
loop_
_entity_poly.entity_id
_entity_poly.type
_entity_poly.pdbx_seq_one_letter_code
_entity_poly.pdbx_strand_id
1 'polypeptide(L)'
;MRNKIKIIFSFLFIHFSSANAQTLYYPDTAWQVRTATEMKMNKQLLDSAVNFALSNENKVERDLRIANLKAYSNEPDYKILGPMKERGRPAGLVIKNGYIVAQWGDVNRVDMSFSATKSFLSTTAGLAIDNGLIKNVHDKVINYVWDGTYKGEHNSTISWDHLLTQSSDWSGMLFELNDWADRPPKQGGIDEWRNRKLNEPGTFFKYNDVRVNLLAYSLLQVWRTPLPVVLKEKIMDPIGASTTWRWYGYENSFVNIDGLRMQSVSGGGHHGGGIFFWAWGQARV
;
A
#
# COMPACT_ATOMS: atom_id res chain seq x y z
N MET A 1 -71.25 -42.43 -31.39
CA MET A 1 -70.03 -42.65 -30.58
C MET A 1 -69.18 -41.38 -30.63
N ARG A 2 -69.06 -40.63 -29.53
CA ARG A 2 -68.20 -39.43 -29.43
C ARG A 2 -67.12 -39.71 -28.38
N ASN A 3 -65.90 -39.97 -28.83
CA ASN A 3 -64.74 -40.20 -27.97
C ASN A 3 -64.32 -38.88 -27.30
N LYS A 4 -64.38 -38.84 -25.96
CA LYS A 4 -63.80 -37.76 -25.16
C LYS A 4 -62.35 -38.10 -24.84
N ILE A 5 -61.40 -37.38 -25.43
CA ILE A 5 -59.98 -37.45 -25.11
C ILE A 5 -59.78 -36.74 -23.75
N LYS A 6 -59.32 -37.47 -22.74
CA LYS A 6 -58.90 -36.90 -21.45
C LYS A 6 -57.41 -36.53 -21.56
N ILE A 7 -57.11 -35.23 -21.56
CA ILE A 7 -55.74 -34.72 -21.45
C ILE A 7 -55.39 -34.68 -19.96
N ILE A 8 -54.40 -35.47 -19.55
CA ILE A 8 -53.84 -35.46 -18.19
C ILE A 8 -52.71 -34.42 -18.16
N PHE A 9 -52.91 -33.34 -17.41
CA PHE A 9 -51.85 -32.38 -17.10
C PHE A 9 -50.97 -32.95 -15.99
N SER A 10 -49.74 -33.32 -16.32
CA SER A 10 -48.71 -33.66 -15.34
C SER A 10 -48.07 -32.37 -14.83
N PHE A 11 -48.27 -32.05 -13.55
CA PHE A 11 -47.60 -30.93 -12.88
C PHE A 11 -46.17 -31.35 -12.53
N LEU A 12 -45.19 -30.79 -13.25
CA LEU A 12 -43.77 -30.94 -12.93
C LEU A 12 -43.44 -30.03 -11.73
N PHE A 13 -43.25 -30.61 -10.55
CA PHE A 13 -42.74 -29.88 -9.38
C PHE A 13 -41.23 -29.65 -9.56
N ILE A 14 -40.86 -28.41 -9.92
CA ILE A 14 -39.46 -27.98 -9.93
C ILE A 14 -39.07 -27.66 -8.48
N HIS A 15 -38.29 -28.54 -7.86
CA HIS A 15 -37.64 -28.27 -6.58
C HIS A 15 -36.54 -27.22 -6.77
N PHE A 16 -36.81 -25.98 -6.37
CA PHE A 16 -35.78 -24.95 -6.21
C PHE A 16 -34.99 -25.23 -4.94
N SER A 17 -33.89 -25.97 -5.07
CA SER A 17 -32.87 -26.07 -4.03
C SER A 17 -32.19 -24.71 -3.89
N SER A 18 -32.53 -23.97 -2.84
CA SER A 18 -31.81 -22.74 -2.49
C SER A 18 -30.40 -23.13 -2.07
N ALA A 19 -29.42 -22.95 -2.96
CA ALA A 19 -28.03 -23.07 -2.57
C ALA A 19 -27.73 -21.92 -1.58
N ASN A 20 -27.60 -22.25 -0.30
CA ASN A 20 -27.02 -21.33 0.67
C ASN A 20 -25.56 -21.11 0.28
N ALA A 21 -25.32 -20.06 -0.52
CA ALA A 21 -23.98 -19.52 -0.69
C ALA A 21 -23.47 -19.18 0.71
N GLN A 22 -22.23 -19.59 1.01
CA GLN A 22 -21.64 -19.33 2.31
C GLN A 22 -21.62 -17.81 2.55
N THR A 23 -22.33 -17.35 3.58
CA THR A 23 -22.34 -15.94 3.95
C THR A 23 -20.92 -15.56 4.35
N LEU A 24 -20.28 -14.72 3.54
CA LEU A 24 -18.98 -14.16 3.86
C LEU A 24 -19.12 -13.32 5.13
N TYR A 25 -18.31 -13.64 6.13
CA TYR A 25 -18.20 -12.84 7.34
C TYR A 25 -17.19 -11.72 7.07
N TYR A 26 -17.66 -10.48 7.14
CA TYR A 26 -16.81 -9.29 7.16
C TYR A 26 -16.81 -8.78 8.60
N PRO A 27 -15.66 -8.77 9.29
CA PRO A 27 -15.61 -8.37 10.69
C PRO A 27 -15.96 -6.88 10.83
N ASP A 28 -16.84 -6.57 11.79
CA ASP A 28 -17.01 -5.22 12.29
C ASP A 28 -15.90 -4.90 13.33
N THR A 29 -16.12 -3.93 14.22
CA THR A 29 -15.20 -3.61 15.31
C THR A 29 -14.77 -4.82 16.15
N ALA A 30 -15.66 -5.78 16.40
CA ALA A 30 -15.40 -6.99 17.16
C ALA A 30 -15.03 -8.16 16.23
N TRP A 31 -13.74 -8.43 16.09
CA TRP A 31 -13.28 -9.51 15.23
C TRP A 31 -13.41 -10.88 15.90
N GLN A 32 -14.31 -11.72 15.38
CA GLN A 32 -14.49 -13.09 15.87
C GLN A 32 -13.27 -13.98 15.62
N VAL A 33 -12.93 -14.77 16.65
CA VAL A 33 -11.90 -15.81 16.62
C VAL A 33 -12.56 -17.17 16.45
N ARG A 34 -11.97 -18.05 15.63
CA ARG A 34 -12.38 -19.44 15.44
C ARG A 34 -11.18 -20.36 15.58
N THR A 35 -11.40 -21.56 16.10
CA THR A 35 -10.38 -22.59 16.15
C THR A 35 -10.05 -23.09 14.73
N ALA A 36 -8.85 -23.65 14.58
CA ALA A 36 -8.45 -24.31 13.34
C ALA A 36 -9.47 -25.40 12.92
N THR A 37 -9.97 -26.19 13.88
CA THR A 37 -10.94 -27.26 13.63
C THR A 37 -12.28 -26.71 13.12
N GLU A 38 -12.85 -25.67 13.75
CA GLU A 38 -14.07 -25.01 13.26
C GLU A 38 -13.90 -24.52 11.82
N MET A 39 -12.70 -24.02 11.50
CA MET A 39 -12.38 -23.51 10.17
C MET A 39 -11.84 -24.58 9.21
N LYS A 40 -11.92 -25.87 9.56
CA LYS A 40 -11.44 -26.99 8.74
C LYS A 40 -9.97 -26.80 8.30
N MET A 41 -9.12 -26.38 9.23
CA MET A 41 -7.67 -26.23 9.06
C MET A 41 -6.94 -27.27 9.92
N ASN A 42 -5.76 -27.69 9.47
CA ASN A 42 -4.91 -28.55 10.27
C ASN A 42 -4.26 -27.73 11.40
N LYS A 43 -4.64 -28.05 12.65
CA LYS A 43 -4.14 -27.35 13.83
C LYS A 43 -2.62 -27.45 13.98
N GLN A 44 -2.03 -28.63 13.76
CA GLN A 44 -0.59 -28.84 13.92
C GLN A 44 0.23 -28.00 12.95
N LEU A 45 -0.22 -27.88 11.69
CA LEU A 45 0.44 -27.02 10.70
C LEU A 45 0.30 -25.54 11.05
N LEU A 46 -0.87 -25.11 11.54
CA LEU A 46 -1.09 -23.73 11.98
C LEU A 46 -0.19 -23.37 13.17
N ASP A 47 -0.14 -24.24 14.19
CA ASP A 47 0.72 -24.06 15.36
C ASP A 47 2.20 -24.04 14.94
N SER A 48 2.60 -24.90 14.00
CA SER A 48 3.96 -24.93 13.44
C SER A 48 4.34 -23.61 12.77
N ALA A 49 3.44 -23.02 11.97
CA ALA A 49 3.67 -21.72 11.34
C ALA A 49 3.83 -20.58 12.37
N VAL A 50 2.99 -20.57 13.42
CA VAL A 50 3.09 -19.59 14.51
C VAL A 50 4.41 -19.73 15.27
N ASN A 51 4.79 -20.96 15.61
CA ASN A 51 6.05 -21.24 16.30
C ASN A 51 7.27 -20.86 15.45
N PHE A 52 7.20 -21.08 14.14
CA PHE A 52 8.23 -20.65 13.20
C PHE A 52 8.40 -19.13 13.25
N ALA A 53 7.30 -18.37 13.15
CA ALA A 53 7.35 -16.90 13.21
C ALA A 53 7.94 -16.37 14.52
N LEU A 54 7.59 -16.98 15.66
CA LEU A 54 8.12 -16.61 16.97
C LEU A 54 9.60 -16.96 17.15
N SER A 55 10.05 -18.09 16.61
CA SER A 55 11.43 -18.58 16.76
C SER A 55 12.41 -17.96 15.76
N ASN A 56 11.91 -17.37 14.68
CA ASN A 56 12.72 -16.80 13.59
C ASN A 56 12.59 -15.28 13.51
N GLU A 57 12.62 -14.62 14.66
CA GLU A 57 12.71 -13.16 14.70
C GLU A 57 13.93 -12.65 13.91
N ASN A 58 13.75 -11.61 13.10
CA ASN A 58 14.85 -11.01 12.36
C ASN A 58 15.92 -10.43 13.31
N LYS A 59 17.17 -10.47 12.85
CA LYS A 59 18.34 -9.97 13.60
C LYS A 59 18.60 -8.47 13.41
N VAL A 60 17.73 -7.78 12.68
CA VAL A 60 17.86 -6.34 12.42
C VAL A 60 17.72 -5.60 13.75
N GLU A 61 18.41 -4.47 13.87
CA GLU A 61 18.40 -3.62 15.06
C GLU A 61 16.98 -3.28 15.49
N ARG A 62 16.79 -3.15 16.82
CA ARG A 62 15.50 -2.70 17.37
C ARG A 62 15.23 -1.26 16.99
N ASP A 63 16.22 -0.39 17.12
CA ASP A 63 16.15 0.98 16.64
C ASP A 63 16.23 1.01 15.11
N LEU A 64 15.10 1.31 14.46
CA LEU A 64 15.02 1.33 13.01
C LEU A 64 15.86 2.45 12.38
N ARG A 65 16.29 3.47 13.16
CA ARG A 65 17.27 4.46 12.68
C ARG A 65 18.60 3.80 12.37
N ILE A 66 19.09 2.97 13.30
CA ILE A 66 20.35 2.24 13.12
C ILE A 66 20.21 1.22 12.00
N ALA A 67 19.09 0.47 11.97
CA ALA A 67 18.82 -0.51 10.93
C ALA A 67 18.87 0.10 9.52
N ASN A 68 18.16 1.21 9.31
CA ASN A 68 18.09 1.88 8.02
C ASN A 68 19.44 2.47 7.61
N LEU A 69 20.13 3.17 8.52
CA LEU A 69 21.46 3.74 8.23
C LEU A 69 22.47 2.65 7.81
N LYS A 70 22.39 1.46 8.41
CA LYS A 70 23.22 0.31 8.00
C LYS A 70 22.78 -0.29 6.67
N ALA A 71 21.47 -0.47 6.46
CA ALA A 71 20.93 -1.09 5.25
C ALA A 71 21.24 -0.27 3.99
N TYR A 72 21.26 1.06 4.12
CA TYR A 72 21.38 2.00 3.01
C TYR A 72 22.69 2.80 3.04
N SER A 73 23.72 2.31 3.73
CA SER A 73 25.02 2.99 3.86
C SER A 73 25.75 3.22 2.53
N ASN A 74 25.38 2.47 1.48
CA ASN A 74 25.95 2.58 0.15
C ASN A 74 25.19 3.57 -0.75
N GLU A 75 24.08 4.14 -0.28
CA GLU A 75 23.34 5.16 -1.00
C GLU A 75 23.96 6.54 -0.74
N PRO A 76 24.32 7.31 -1.79
CA PRO A 76 24.89 8.64 -1.64
C PRO A 76 23.98 9.57 -0.86
N ASP A 77 24.56 10.31 0.09
CA ASP A 77 23.88 11.31 0.91
C ASP A 77 22.63 10.77 1.64
N TYR A 78 22.60 9.46 1.93
CA TYR A 78 21.49 8.84 2.64
C TYR A 78 21.26 9.51 4.00
N LYS A 79 20.02 9.95 4.23
CA LYS A 79 19.59 10.60 5.46
C LYS A 79 18.19 10.16 5.86
N ILE A 80 17.93 10.21 7.16
CA ILE A 80 16.61 10.02 7.73
C ILE A 80 15.89 11.37 7.68
N LEU A 81 14.77 11.43 6.97
CA LEU A 81 13.99 12.65 6.73
C LEU A 81 12.61 12.63 7.38
N GLY A 82 12.14 11.46 7.78
CA GLY A 82 10.84 11.29 8.44
C GLY A 82 10.94 10.56 9.76
N PRO A 83 9.83 10.52 10.53
CA PRO A 83 9.79 9.82 11.81
C PRO A 83 10.24 8.36 11.69
N MET A 84 10.94 7.90 12.73
CA MET A 84 11.31 6.50 12.91
C MET A 84 10.97 6.05 14.33
N LYS A 85 10.88 4.73 14.51
CA LYS A 85 10.53 4.12 15.80
C LYS A 85 11.28 2.81 15.98
N GLU A 86 11.48 2.37 17.21
CA GLU A 86 11.94 1.01 17.45
C GLU A 86 10.90 -0.03 16.98
N ARG A 87 11.33 -1.10 16.30
CA ARG A 87 10.46 -2.21 15.89
C ARG A 87 10.01 -3.07 17.07
N GLY A 88 8.79 -3.60 16.97
CA GLY A 88 8.27 -4.56 17.94
C GLY A 88 8.92 -5.94 17.86
N ARG A 89 8.50 -6.83 18.78
CA ARG A 89 8.71 -8.28 18.65
C ARG A 89 7.82 -8.83 17.53
N PRO A 90 8.04 -10.07 17.04
CA PRO A 90 7.20 -10.64 15.99
C PRO A 90 5.75 -10.68 16.43
N ALA A 91 4.87 -10.14 15.61
CA ALA A 91 3.44 -10.15 15.81
C ALA A 91 2.73 -10.44 14.48
N GLY A 92 1.58 -11.09 14.54
CA GLY A 92 0.83 -11.42 13.33
C GLY A 92 -0.46 -12.16 13.61
N LEU A 93 -1.22 -12.33 12.53
CA LEU A 93 -2.54 -12.95 12.50
C LEU A 93 -2.60 -13.90 11.29
N VAL A 94 -3.35 -14.99 11.43
CA VAL A 94 -3.82 -15.78 10.30
C VAL A 94 -5.34 -15.66 10.26
N ILE A 95 -5.88 -15.35 9.08
CA ILE A 95 -7.31 -15.16 8.86
C ILE A 95 -7.82 -16.12 7.81
N LYS A 96 -8.99 -16.69 8.06
CA LYS A 96 -9.72 -17.53 7.11
C LYS A 96 -11.18 -17.12 7.08
N ASN A 97 -11.71 -16.82 5.90
CA ASN A 97 -13.11 -16.42 5.68
C ASN A 97 -13.58 -15.32 6.65
N GLY A 98 -12.72 -14.34 6.92
CA GLY A 98 -13.01 -13.24 7.83
C GLY A 98 -12.90 -13.56 9.32
N TYR A 99 -12.48 -14.76 9.73
CA TYR A 99 -12.24 -15.11 11.14
C TYR A 99 -10.74 -15.16 11.45
N ILE A 100 -10.34 -14.67 12.62
CA ILE A 100 -8.99 -14.89 13.14
C ILE A 100 -8.90 -16.37 13.55
N VAL A 101 -7.91 -17.09 13.02
CA VAL A 101 -7.65 -18.49 13.36
C VAL A 101 -6.38 -18.72 14.17
N ALA A 102 -5.46 -17.76 14.12
CA ALA A 102 -4.29 -17.69 14.99
C ALA A 102 -3.83 -16.24 15.13
N GLN A 103 -3.21 -15.93 16.26
CA GLN A 103 -2.56 -14.66 16.53
C GLN A 103 -1.34 -14.88 17.44
N TRP A 104 -0.32 -14.04 17.29
CA TRP A 104 0.86 -14.06 18.17
C TRP A 104 1.43 -12.66 18.31
N GLY A 105 2.15 -12.43 19.42
CA GLY A 105 2.76 -11.14 19.74
C GLY A 105 1.73 -10.05 20.05
N ASP A 106 2.22 -8.81 20.12
CA ASP A 106 1.37 -7.63 20.31
C ASP A 106 0.85 -7.13 18.95
N VAL A 107 -0.30 -7.65 18.54
CA VAL A 107 -0.94 -7.31 17.26
C VAL A 107 -1.53 -5.90 17.21
N ASN A 108 -1.60 -5.21 18.36
CA ASN A 108 -2.13 -3.85 18.50
C ASN A 108 -1.02 -2.78 18.52
N ARG A 109 0.25 -3.19 18.60
CA ARG A 109 1.37 -2.24 18.56
C ARG A 109 1.43 -1.55 17.20
N VAL A 110 1.46 -0.23 17.24
CA VAL A 110 1.74 0.60 16.06
C VAL A 110 3.22 0.50 15.71
N ASP A 111 3.50 -0.07 14.53
CA ASP A 111 4.80 -0.32 13.93
C ASP A 111 4.97 0.44 12.61
N MET A 112 6.22 0.68 12.20
CA MET A 112 6.51 1.12 10.84
C MET A 112 6.24 -0.03 9.87
N SER A 113 5.37 0.18 8.88
CA SER A 113 5.01 -0.88 7.92
C SER A 113 5.92 -0.92 6.69
N PHE A 114 6.88 -0.01 6.59
CA PHE A 114 7.79 0.13 5.45
C PHE A 114 7.03 0.13 4.11
N SER A 115 7.40 -0.75 3.17
CA SER A 115 6.85 -0.76 1.82
C SER A 115 5.42 -1.25 1.72
N ALA A 116 4.82 -1.81 2.79
CA ALA A 116 3.37 -2.02 2.81
C ALA A 116 2.59 -0.70 2.67
N THR A 117 3.20 0.45 3.00
CA THR A 117 2.68 1.80 2.72
C THR A 117 2.28 1.97 1.25
N LYS A 118 3.00 1.36 0.30
CA LYS A 118 2.73 1.49 -1.15
C LYS A 118 1.35 0.96 -1.54
N SER A 119 0.83 -0.02 -0.82
CA SER A 119 -0.53 -0.54 -1.04
C SER A 119 -1.58 0.51 -0.71
N PHE A 120 -1.43 1.23 0.41
CA PHE A 120 -2.31 2.35 0.76
C PHE A 120 -2.23 3.48 -0.25
N LEU A 121 -1.03 3.75 -0.77
CA LEU A 121 -0.83 4.71 -1.84
C LEU A 121 -1.58 4.32 -3.12
N SER A 122 -1.47 3.05 -3.53
CA SER A 122 -2.25 2.49 -4.65
C SER A 122 -3.75 2.62 -4.41
N THR A 123 -4.23 2.32 -3.20
CA THR A 123 -5.65 2.52 -2.81
C THR A 123 -6.07 3.97 -2.96
N THR A 124 -5.27 4.95 -2.53
CA THR A 124 -5.59 6.38 -2.70
C THR A 124 -5.61 6.83 -4.17
N ALA A 125 -4.84 6.16 -5.05
CA ALA A 125 -4.92 6.37 -6.49
C ALA A 125 -6.20 5.79 -7.08
N GLY A 126 -6.58 4.57 -6.68
CA GLY A 126 -7.86 3.96 -7.06
C GLY A 126 -9.05 4.84 -6.66
N LEU A 127 -9.06 5.34 -5.43
CA LEU A 127 -10.07 6.28 -4.96
C LEU A 127 -10.09 7.57 -5.78
N ALA A 128 -8.93 8.08 -6.23
CA ALA A 128 -8.90 9.29 -7.07
C ALA A 128 -9.54 9.04 -8.44
N ILE A 129 -9.36 7.85 -9.00
CA ILE A 129 -10.00 7.42 -10.26
C ILE A 129 -11.52 7.32 -10.06
N ASP A 130 -11.96 6.64 -8.98
CA ASP A 130 -13.38 6.49 -8.67
C ASP A 130 -14.09 7.83 -8.45
N ASN A 131 -13.37 8.83 -7.91
CA ASN A 131 -13.88 10.20 -7.73
C ASN A 131 -13.73 11.09 -8.98
N GLY A 132 -13.24 10.55 -10.10
CA GLY A 132 -13.07 11.30 -11.35
C GLY A 132 -11.95 12.35 -11.33
N LEU A 133 -11.08 12.33 -10.31
CA LEU A 133 -9.92 13.22 -10.19
C LEU A 133 -8.78 12.79 -11.13
N ILE A 134 -8.69 11.50 -11.41
CA ILE A 134 -7.85 10.92 -12.45
C ILE A 134 -8.78 10.27 -13.47
N LYS A 135 -8.81 10.78 -14.69
CA LYS A 135 -9.75 10.28 -15.72
C LYS A 135 -9.33 8.92 -16.26
N ASN A 136 -8.04 8.72 -16.51
CA ASN A 136 -7.48 7.45 -16.97
C ASN A 136 -6.04 7.28 -16.48
N VAL A 137 -5.65 6.06 -16.11
CA VAL A 137 -4.28 5.76 -15.68
C VAL A 137 -3.23 5.97 -16.77
N HIS A 138 -3.63 5.93 -18.05
CA HIS A 138 -2.74 6.21 -19.17
C HIS A 138 -2.59 7.69 -19.48
N ASP A 139 -3.35 8.57 -18.81
CA ASP A 139 -3.17 10.01 -18.96
C ASP A 139 -1.80 10.45 -18.44
N LYS A 140 -1.21 11.45 -19.10
CA LYS A 140 0.07 12.02 -18.69
C LYS A 140 -0.11 12.84 -17.41
N VAL A 141 0.76 12.59 -16.42
CA VAL A 141 0.65 13.22 -15.09
C VAL A 141 0.90 14.73 -15.15
N ILE A 142 1.67 15.20 -16.13
CA ILE A 142 1.89 16.63 -16.40
C ILE A 142 0.57 17.41 -16.60
N ASN A 143 -0.50 16.76 -17.08
CA ASN A 143 -1.80 17.39 -17.26
C ASN A 143 -2.53 17.66 -15.93
N TYR A 144 -2.06 17.05 -14.83
CA TYR A 144 -2.65 17.13 -13.49
C TYR A 144 -1.76 17.90 -12.50
N VAL A 145 -0.44 17.86 -12.70
CA VAL A 145 0.56 18.48 -11.82
C VAL A 145 1.29 19.61 -12.56
N TRP A 146 0.96 20.85 -12.23
CA TRP A 146 1.32 22.03 -13.04
C TRP A 146 2.52 22.84 -12.53
N ASP A 147 3.19 22.40 -11.48
CA ASP A 147 4.32 23.10 -10.86
C ASP A 147 5.65 22.96 -11.66
N GLY A 148 5.63 22.13 -12.70
CA GLY A 148 6.78 21.85 -13.54
C GLY A 148 7.58 20.61 -13.17
N THR A 149 7.14 19.83 -12.18
CA THR A 149 7.77 18.55 -11.77
C THR A 149 7.95 17.56 -12.93
N TYR A 150 7.08 17.64 -13.94
CA TYR A 150 7.10 16.79 -15.13
C TYR A 150 7.60 17.50 -16.40
N LYS A 151 8.22 18.69 -16.29
CA LYS A 151 8.76 19.40 -17.46
C LYS A 151 9.91 18.62 -18.12
N GLY A 152 10.08 18.86 -19.42
CA GLY A 152 11.12 18.25 -20.24
C GLY A 152 10.61 17.11 -21.11
N GLU A 153 11.35 16.83 -22.18
CA GLU A 153 10.98 15.82 -23.19
C GLU A 153 10.66 14.47 -22.56
N HIS A 154 11.55 13.95 -21.70
CA HIS A 154 11.36 12.67 -21.02
C HIS A 154 10.20 12.68 -20.01
N ASN A 155 10.29 13.52 -18.97
CA ASN A 155 9.34 13.48 -17.84
C ASN A 155 7.89 13.80 -18.26
N SER A 156 7.69 14.58 -19.33
CA SER A 156 6.35 14.93 -19.83
C SER A 156 5.56 13.74 -20.39
N THR A 157 6.25 12.65 -20.74
CA THR A 157 5.64 11.43 -21.29
C THR A 157 5.16 10.45 -20.22
N ILE A 158 5.40 10.72 -18.94
CA ILE A 158 5.06 9.83 -17.83
C ILE A 158 3.55 9.83 -17.57
N SER A 159 2.95 8.64 -17.52
CA SER A 159 1.55 8.41 -17.15
C SER A 159 1.41 8.00 -15.68
N TRP A 160 0.18 8.00 -15.16
CA TRP A 160 -0.11 7.47 -13.83
C TRP A 160 0.24 5.98 -13.72
N ASP A 161 -0.06 5.20 -14.76
CA ASP A 161 0.29 3.79 -14.87
C ASP A 161 1.80 3.57 -14.68
N HIS A 162 2.64 4.41 -15.30
CA HIS A 162 4.08 4.28 -15.14
C HIS A 162 4.56 4.57 -13.71
N LEU A 163 3.89 5.47 -12.98
CA LEU A 163 4.19 5.70 -11.57
C LEU A 163 3.72 4.52 -10.70
N LEU A 164 2.51 4.03 -10.93
CA LEU A 164 1.89 2.92 -10.18
C LEU A 164 2.66 1.60 -10.37
N THR A 165 3.26 1.39 -11.53
CA THR A 165 4.04 0.19 -11.87
C THR A 165 5.55 0.36 -11.66
N GLN A 166 6.01 1.52 -11.15
CA GLN A 166 7.42 1.86 -10.98
C GLN A 166 8.26 1.69 -12.27
N SER A 167 7.67 2.09 -13.40
CA SER A 167 8.27 2.03 -14.73
C SER A 167 8.44 3.42 -15.37
N SER A 168 8.24 4.50 -14.62
CA SER A 168 8.26 5.88 -15.13
C SER A 168 9.61 6.36 -15.62
N ASP A 169 10.68 5.76 -15.11
CA ASP A 169 12.04 6.26 -15.20
C ASP A 169 12.22 7.77 -14.96
N TRP A 170 11.34 8.37 -14.15
CA TRP A 170 11.38 9.80 -13.83
C TRP A 170 12.77 10.18 -13.31
N SER A 171 13.28 11.29 -13.83
CA SER A 171 14.58 11.84 -13.48
C SER A 171 14.44 13.21 -12.82
N GLY A 172 15.07 13.39 -11.66
CA GLY A 172 15.03 14.64 -10.93
C GLY A 172 15.28 14.50 -9.44
N MET A 173 14.95 15.57 -8.72
CA MET A 173 15.07 15.64 -7.26
C MET A 173 13.74 16.00 -6.64
N LEU A 174 13.31 15.25 -5.62
CA LEU A 174 12.09 15.51 -4.87
C LEU A 174 12.42 15.49 -3.37
N PHE A 175 12.03 16.55 -2.66
CA PHE A 175 12.30 16.71 -1.21
C PHE A 175 13.78 16.47 -0.85
N GLU A 176 14.68 17.06 -1.65
CA GLU A 176 16.16 16.94 -1.53
C GLU A 176 16.71 15.53 -1.75
N LEU A 177 15.92 14.61 -2.30
CA LEU A 177 16.36 13.27 -2.68
C LEU A 177 16.41 13.17 -4.20
N ASN A 178 17.55 12.78 -4.73
CA ASN A 178 17.73 12.54 -6.16
C ASN A 178 17.27 11.12 -6.54
N ASP A 179 16.57 10.95 -7.65
CA ASP A 179 16.10 9.62 -8.11
C ASP A 179 17.25 8.63 -8.35
N TRP A 180 18.41 9.14 -8.80
CA TRP A 180 19.60 8.34 -9.07
C TRP A 180 20.31 7.86 -7.80
N ALA A 181 20.13 8.55 -6.67
CA ALA A 181 20.81 8.22 -5.41
C ALA A 181 20.12 7.07 -4.66
N ASP A 182 18.84 6.82 -4.93
CA ASP A 182 18.11 5.70 -4.36
C ASP A 182 18.39 4.41 -5.13
N ARG A 183 18.95 3.43 -4.40
CA ARG A 183 19.42 2.13 -4.90
C ARG A 183 20.23 2.28 -6.18
N PRO A 184 21.39 2.97 -6.13
CA PRO A 184 22.23 3.17 -7.29
C PRO A 184 22.81 1.81 -7.76
N PRO A 185 23.25 1.71 -9.02
CA PRO A 185 23.98 0.54 -9.48
C PRO A 185 25.20 0.23 -8.60
N LYS A 186 25.56 -1.06 -8.49
CA LYS A 186 26.75 -1.48 -7.71
C LYS A 186 28.07 -1.00 -8.33
N GLN A 187 28.05 -0.60 -9.59
CA GLN A 187 29.21 -0.18 -10.37
C GLN A 187 28.98 1.25 -10.88
N GLY A 188 30.07 1.94 -11.17
CA GLY A 188 30.06 3.33 -11.59
C GLY A 188 30.21 4.33 -10.44
N GLY A 189 30.28 5.60 -10.78
CA GLY A 189 30.41 6.71 -9.84
C GLY A 189 29.22 7.67 -9.89
N ILE A 190 29.22 8.65 -8.98
CA ILE A 190 28.16 9.66 -8.86
C ILE A 190 27.84 10.34 -10.21
N ASP A 191 28.87 10.69 -10.97
CA ASP A 191 28.69 11.37 -12.27
C ASP A 191 28.02 10.47 -13.31
N GLU A 192 28.34 9.17 -13.32
CA GLU A 192 27.68 8.20 -14.22
C GLU A 192 26.21 8.00 -13.82
N TRP A 193 25.91 7.95 -12.53
CA TRP A 193 24.55 7.78 -12.03
C TRP A 193 23.68 9.01 -12.32
N ARG A 194 24.25 10.22 -12.17
CA ARG A 194 23.60 11.49 -12.53
C ARG A 194 23.31 11.59 -14.02
N ASN A 195 24.25 11.15 -14.86
CA ASN A 195 24.16 11.22 -16.31
C ASN A 195 23.68 9.90 -16.94
N ARG A 196 22.97 9.07 -16.16
CA ARG A 196 22.44 7.78 -16.64
C ARG A 196 21.58 7.99 -17.89
N LYS A 197 21.61 7.00 -18.79
CA LYS A 197 20.64 6.94 -19.89
C LYS A 197 19.23 6.81 -19.31
N LEU A 198 18.31 7.63 -19.82
CA LEU A 198 16.88 7.51 -19.51
C LEU A 198 16.26 6.43 -20.41
N ASN A 199 15.49 5.54 -19.81
CA ASN A 199 14.71 4.51 -20.51
C ASN A 199 13.32 5.06 -20.80
N GLU A 200 12.71 4.67 -21.92
CA GLU A 200 11.35 5.06 -22.24
C GLU A 200 10.38 4.64 -21.11
N PRO A 201 9.52 5.54 -20.59
CA PRO A 201 8.57 5.19 -19.54
C PRO A 201 7.66 4.02 -19.94
N GLY A 202 7.49 3.05 -19.03
CA GLY A 202 6.75 1.81 -19.29
C GLY A 202 7.62 0.64 -19.76
N THR A 203 8.89 0.87 -20.14
CA THR A 203 9.77 -0.18 -20.69
C THR A 203 10.73 -0.80 -19.66
N PHE A 204 10.98 -0.14 -18.53
CA PHE A 204 11.95 -0.58 -17.54
C PHE A 204 11.43 -0.39 -16.11
N PHE A 205 11.37 -1.49 -15.35
CA PHE A 205 11.05 -1.46 -13.92
C PHE A 205 12.30 -1.10 -13.10
N LYS A 206 12.18 -0.09 -12.24
CA LYS A 206 13.17 0.19 -11.18
C LYS A 206 12.43 0.43 -9.87
N TYR A 207 12.71 -0.40 -8.87
CA TYR A 207 12.21 -0.15 -7.51
C TYR A 207 12.88 1.12 -6.95
N ASN A 208 12.10 2.20 -6.77
CA ASN A 208 12.64 3.50 -6.41
C ASN A 208 11.66 4.32 -5.55
N ASP A 209 12.03 4.59 -4.30
CA ASP A 209 11.23 5.32 -3.31
C ASP A 209 11.09 6.81 -3.63
N VAL A 210 12.04 7.45 -4.33
CA VAL A 210 11.86 8.84 -4.78
C VAL A 210 10.70 8.93 -5.77
N ARG A 211 10.61 7.99 -6.71
CA ARG A 211 9.51 7.91 -7.70
C ARG A 211 8.18 7.51 -7.07
N VAL A 212 8.20 6.73 -6.00
CA VAL A 212 6.99 6.42 -5.22
C VAL A 212 6.54 7.66 -4.42
N ASN A 213 7.46 8.43 -3.86
CA ASN A 213 7.13 9.70 -3.21
C ASN A 213 6.61 10.73 -4.21
N LEU A 214 7.10 10.71 -5.45
CA LEU A 214 6.56 11.49 -6.56
C LEU A 214 5.09 11.13 -6.85
N LEU A 215 4.73 9.85 -6.79
CA LEU A 215 3.33 9.43 -6.88
C LEU A 215 2.50 9.99 -5.71
N ALA A 216 3.01 9.92 -4.48
CA ALA A 216 2.33 10.49 -3.30
C ALA A 216 2.12 12.01 -3.42
N TYR A 217 3.14 12.72 -3.90
CA TYR A 217 3.06 14.15 -4.17
C TYR A 217 2.02 14.47 -5.26
N SER A 218 2.03 13.70 -6.35
CA SER A 218 1.08 13.89 -7.45
C SER A 218 -0.36 13.59 -7.03
N LEU A 219 -0.56 12.58 -6.17
CA LEU A 219 -1.86 12.28 -5.59
C LEU A 219 -2.33 13.40 -4.65
N LEU A 220 -1.44 14.00 -3.86
CA LEU A 220 -1.78 15.19 -3.08
C LEU A 220 -2.23 16.36 -3.98
N GLN A 221 -1.57 16.57 -5.12
CA GLN A 221 -1.93 17.62 -6.09
C GLN A 221 -3.31 17.41 -6.70
N VAL A 222 -3.75 16.17 -6.97
CA VAL A 222 -5.11 15.94 -7.49
C VAL A 222 -6.17 15.94 -6.41
N TRP A 223 -5.88 15.39 -5.23
CA TRP A 223 -6.82 15.35 -4.11
C TRP A 223 -7.05 16.72 -3.46
N ARG A 224 -6.08 17.63 -3.57
CA ARG A 224 -6.07 18.92 -2.87
C ARG A 224 -6.34 18.78 -1.36
N THR A 225 -6.03 17.61 -0.82
CA THR A 225 -6.36 17.18 0.54
C THR A 225 -5.24 16.26 1.01
N PRO A 226 -4.77 16.37 2.27
CA PRO A 226 -3.75 15.46 2.78
C PRO A 226 -4.18 13.99 2.61
N LEU A 227 -3.33 13.15 2.00
CA LEU A 227 -3.65 11.73 1.80
C LEU A 227 -4.03 10.95 3.08
N PRO A 228 -3.50 11.27 4.28
CA PRO A 228 -3.99 10.68 5.51
C PRO A 228 -5.46 10.99 5.78
N VAL A 229 -5.96 12.19 5.43
CA VAL A 229 -7.38 12.53 5.60
C VAL A 229 -8.24 11.72 4.63
N VAL A 230 -7.81 11.63 3.36
CA VAL A 230 -8.50 10.80 2.35
C VAL A 230 -8.59 9.34 2.80
N LEU A 231 -7.46 8.75 3.21
CA LEU A 231 -7.43 7.37 3.69
C LEU A 231 -8.29 7.18 4.95
N LYS A 232 -8.31 8.17 5.84
CA LYS A 232 -9.14 8.15 7.04
C LYS A 232 -10.61 8.05 6.69
N GLU A 233 -11.11 9.00 5.92
CA GLU A 233 -12.53 9.15 5.63
C GLU A 233 -13.06 8.04 4.72
N LYS A 234 -12.25 7.62 3.73
CA LYS A 234 -12.70 6.70 2.68
C LYS A 234 -12.49 5.23 3.01
N ILE A 235 -11.55 4.90 3.91
CA ILE A 235 -11.19 3.52 4.23
C ILE A 235 -11.20 3.26 5.73
N MET A 236 -10.38 3.99 6.50
CA MET A 236 -10.10 3.63 7.89
C MET A 236 -11.32 3.80 8.81
N ASP A 237 -12.09 4.88 8.65
CA ASP A 237 -13.34 5.09 9.39
C ASP A 237 -14.41 4.04 9.00
N PRO A 238 -14.69 3.77 7.71
CA PRO A 238 -15.61 2.71 7.30
C PRO A 238 -15.28 1.30 7.84
N ILE A 239 -13.99 0.93 7.93
CA ILE A 239 -13.58 -0.38 8.48
C ILE A 239 -13.41 -0.37 10.01
N GLY A 240 -13.76 0.72 10.68
CA GLY A 240 -13.64 0.89 12.12
C GLY A 240 -12.21 0.74 12.63
N ALA A 241 -11.22 1.20 11.87
CA ALA A 241 -9.83 1.22 12.31
C ALA A 241 -9.65 2.19 13.49
N SER A 242 -8.74 1.84 14.42
CA SER A 242 -8.39 2.72 15.53
C SER A 242 -7.80 4.06 15.04
N THR A 243 -7.91 5.11 15.84
CA THR A 243 -7.36 6.44 15.54
C THR A 243 -5.86 6.57 15.79
N THR A 244 -5.15 5.48 16.11
CA THR A 244 -3.73 5.48 16.49
C THR A 244 -2.75 5.37 15.31
N TRP A 245 -3.23 5.05 14.10
CA TRP A 245 -2.36 4.99 12.92
C TRP A 245 -1.98 6.40 12.46
N ARG A 246 -0.84 6.50 11.81
CA ARG A 246 -0.35 7.76 11.24
C ARG A 246 0.30 7.49 9.91
N TRP A 247 0.16 8.39 8.95
CA TRP A 247 0.90 8.33 7.70
C TRP A 247 1.71 9.61 7.56
N TYR A 248 3.02 9.46 7.68
CA TYR A 248 3.95 10.57 7.75
C TYR A 248 4.64 10.84 6.41
N GLY A 249 4.91 12.13 6.18
CA GLY A 249 5.90 12.57 5.19
C GLY A 249 7.27 12.77 5.80
N TYR A 250 8.05 13.59 5.10
CA TYR A 250 9.36 14.07 5.53
C TYR A 250 9.25 15.45 6.16
N GLU A 251 10.23 15.83 6.97
CA GLU A 251 10.32 17.16 7.59
C GLU A 251 10.29 18.28 6.54
N ASN A 252 10.88 18.03 5.37
CA ASN A 252 10.95 18.96 4.24
C ASN A 252 9.90 18.71 3.14
N SER A 253 8.89 17.85 3.37
CA SER A 253 7.86 17.53 2.35
C SER A 253 6.58 18.36 2.47
N PHE A 254 6.63 19.53 3.10
CA PHE A 254 5.52 20.47 3.11
C PHE A 254 5.51 21.31 1.83
N VAL A 255 4.36 21.36 1.18
CA VAL A 255 4.11 22.06 -0.08
C VAL A 255 2.91 22.99 0.04
N ASN A 256 2.85 24.02 -0.80
CA ASN A 256 1.69 24.89 -0.88
C ASN A 256 0.70 24.35 -1.90
N ILE A 257 -0.53 24.03 -1.46
CA ILE A 257 -1.65 23.63 -2.30
C ILE A 257 -2.76 24.64 -2.06
N ASP A 258 -3.07 25.45 -3.07
CA ASP A 258 -4.15 26.46 -3.02
C ASP A 258 -4.05 27.43 -1.84
N GLY A 259 -2.82 27.79 -1.45
CA GLY A 259 -2.55 28.69 -0.32
C GLY A 259 -2.49 27.99 1.05
N LEU A 260 -2.71 26.67 1.09
CA LEU A 260 -2.61 25.86 2.29
C LEU A 260 -1.29 25.07 2.31
N ARG A 261 -0.59 25.12 3.44
CA ARG A 261 0.60 24.31 3.66
C ARG A 261 0.19 22.88 4.01
N MET A 262 0.41 21.95 3.09
CA MET A 262 0.07 20.52 3.22
C MET A 262 1.33 19.66 3.17
N GLN A 263 1.39 18.58 3.94
CA GLN A 263 2.50 17.64 3.87
C GLN A 263 2.23 16.57 2.81
N SER A 264 3.15 16.40 1.86
CA SER A 264 3.20 15.19 1.04
C SER A 264 3.75 14.05 1.89
N VAL A 265 2.98 12.98 2.03
CA VAL A 265 3.42 11.78 2.73
C VAL A 265 4.49 11.03 1.93
N SER A 266 5.27 10.17 2.60
CA SER A 266 6.18 9.27 1.90
C SER A 266 5.48 7.94 1.59
N GLY A 267 5.87 7.31 0.48
CA GLY A 267 5.34 6.02 0.05
C GLY A 267 5.98 4.81 0.75
N GLY A 268 6.78 5.03 1.79
CA GLY A 268 7.46 3.98 2.53
C GLY A 268 8.39 4.54 3.61
N GLY A 269 8.98 3.63 4.37
CA GLY A 269 9.90 3.95 5.47
C GLY A 269 11.37 4.04 5.07
N HIS A 270 11.71 4.09 3.77
CA HIS A 270 13.10 4.05 3.28
C HIS A 270 13.95 5.17 3.87
N HIS A 271 13.46 6.42 3.91
CA HIS A 271 14.08 7.56 4.60
C HIS A 271 13.35 7.93 5.91
N GLY A 272 12.65 6.97 6.53
CA GLY A 272 11.66 7.24 7.57
C GLY A 272 10.30 7.64 7.01
N GLY A 273 9.35 7.95 7.89
CA GLY A 273 7.96 8.22 7.51
C GLY A 273 7.19 6.97 7.07
N GLY A 274 6.25 7.12 6.15
CA GLY A 274 5.35 6.06 5.69
C GLY A 274 4.19 5.82 6.66
N ILE A 275 3.43 4.75 6.46
CA ILE A 275 2.32 4.42 7.34
C ILE A 275 2.80 3.62 8.55
N PHE A 276 2.46 4.14 9.72
CA PHE A 276 2.65 3.55 11.03
C PHE A 276 1.33 2.90 11.41
N PHE A 277 1.30 1.57 11.44
CA PHE A 277 0.09 0.79 11.58
C PHE A 277 0.35 -0.49 12.38
N TRP A 278 -0.70 -1.14 12.85
CA TRP A 278 -0.60 -2.37 13.65
C TRP A 278 -1.07 -3.58 12.84
N ALA A 279 -0.66 -4.78 13.22
CA ALA A 279 -0.93 -6.01 12.45
C ALA A 279 -2.44 -6.26 12.26
N TRP A 280 -3.23 -6.02 13.32
CA TRP A 280 -4.69 -6.18 13.25
C TRP A 280 -5.36 -5.18 12.32
N GLY A 281 -4.86 -3.94 12.25
CA GLY A 281 -5.39 -2.93 11.34
C GLY A 281 -5.07 -3.25 9.89
N GLN A 282 -3.83 -3.68 9.61
CA GLN A 282 -3.40 -4.10 8.27
C GLN A 282 -4.24 -5.25 7.73
N ALA A 283 -4.62 -6.19 8.60
CA ALA A 283 -5.40 -7.34 8.21
C ALA A 283 -6.86 -7.02 7.80
N ARG A 284 -7.35 -5.81 8.05
CA ARG A 284 -8.69 -5.34 7.65
C ARG A 284 -8.71 -4.64 6.29
N VAL A 285 -7.55 -4.25 5.78
CA VAL A 285 -7.37 -3.50 4.53
C VAL A 285 -7.01 -4.46 3.42
#